data_AF-A0A2T3GL32-F1
#
_entry.id   AF-A0A2T3GL32-F1
#
_cell.length_a   1.000
_cell.length_b   1.000
_cell.length_c   1.000
_cell.angle_alpha   90.00
_cell.angle_beta   90.00
_cell.angle_gamma   90.00
#
_symmetry.space_group_name_H-M   'P 1'
#
loop_
_entity.id
_entity.type
_entity.pdbx_description
1 polymer ?
#
loop_
_entity_poly.entity_id
_entity_poly.type
_entity_poly.pdbx_seq_one_letter_code
_entity_poly.pdbx_strand_id
1 'polypeptide(L)' 'MAFEYTISDPDHWHDTIEGLPEVIAKNGFIEVIDQPGKGVDLIPEKARRYLAEDNRDFSA' A
#
# COMPACT_ATOMS: atom_id res chain seq x y z
N MET A 1 -13.95 12.47 15.54
CA MET A 1 -13.50 12.40 14.13
C MET A 1 -13.08 10.95 13.89
N ALA A 2 -13.61 10.28 12.88
CA ALA A 2 -13.29 8.88 12.58
C ALA A 2 -12.63 8.84 11.19
N PHE A 3 -11.47 8.20 11.10
CA PHE A 3 -10.78 7.94 9.83
C PHE A 3 -11.33 6.63 9.25
N GLU A 4 -11.63 6.62 7.97
CA GLU A 4 -12.08 5.41 7.28
C GLU A 4 -10.89 4.46 7.10
N TYR A 5 -10.98 3.26 7.67
CA TYR A 5 -9.98 2.21 7.52
C TYR A 5 -10.63 0.99 6.86
N THR A 6 -10.55 0.92 5.53
CA THR A 6 -11.05 -0.22 4.77
C THR A 6 -10.04 -1.37 4.80
N ILE A 7 -10.48 -2.54 5.25
CA ILE A 7 -9.69 -3.77 5.13
C ILE A 7 -9.90 -4.29 3.70
N SER A 8 -9.05 -3.85 2.77
CA SER A 8 -8.90 -4.50 1.45
C SER A 8 -7.93 -5.68 1.58
N ASP A 9 -7.88 -6.55 0.57
CA ASP A 9 -6.96 -7.68 0.46
C ASP A 9 -5.53 -7.25 0.83
N PRO A 10 -5.07 -7.57 2.06
CA PRO A 10 -3.85 -6.97 2.59
C PRO A 10 -2.60 -7.55 1.92
N ASP A 11 -2.72 -8.73 1.30
CA ASP A 11 -1.58 -9.46 0.74
C ASP A 11 -0.98 -8.73 -0.47
N HIS A 12 -1.80 -8.08 -1.31
CA HIS A 12 -1.27 -7.31 -2.45
C HIS A 12 -0.58 -6.02 -2.02
N TRP A 13 -1.03 -5.36 -0.95
CA TRP A 13 -0.32 -4.21 -0.40
C TRP A 13 1.06 -4.64 0.09
N HIS A 14 1.13 -5.64 0.97
CA HIS A 14 2.41 -6.07 1.53
C HIS A 14 3.36 -6.69 0.51
N ASP A 15 2.87 -7.26 -0.61
CA ASP A 15 3.77 -7.66 -1.70
C ASP A 15 4.26 -6.44 -2.48
N THR A 16 3.40 -5.47 -2.80
CA THR A 16 3.68 -4.46 -3.82
C THR A 16 4.29 -3.16 -3.33
N ILE A 17 4.33 -2.90 -2.01
CA ILE A 17 4.94 -1.68 -1.46
C ILE A 17 5.98 -1.99 -0.39
N GLU A 18 6.94 -1.08 -0.23
CA GLU A 18 7.94 -1.09 0.84
C GLU A 18 7.74 0.09 1.80
N GLY A 19 8.21 -0.06 3.05
CA GLY A 19 8.08 0.96 4.10
C GLY A 19 6.81 0.86 4.95
N LEU A 20 5.80 0.09 4.52
CA LEU A 20 4.56 -0.08 5.30
C LEU A 20 4.72 -1.17 6.37
N PRO A 21 4.46 -0.88 7.66
CA PRO A 21 4.46 -1.90 8.69
C PRO A 21 3.32 -2.91 8.49
N GLU A 22 3.55 -4.16 8.89
CA GLU A 22 2.55 -5.24 8.86
C GLU A 22 1.29 -4.90 9.68
N VAL A 23 1.46 -4.15 10.78
CA VAL A 23 0.35 -3.66 11.60
C VAL A 23 0.37 -2.14 11.63
N ILE A 24 -0.55 -1.53 10.90
CA ILE A 24 -0.65 -0.08 10.67
C ILE A 24 -1.53 0.61 11.72
N ALA A 25 -2.63 -0.05 12.09
CA ALA A 25 -3.58 0.46 13.08
C ALA A 25 -3.36 -0.23 14.44
N LYS A 26 -3.03 0.56 15.48
CA LYS A 26 -2.83 0.09 16.86
C LYS A 26 -3.67 0.93 17.80
N ASN A 27 -4.50 0.28 18.63
CA ASN A 27 -5.38 0.95 19.59
C ASN A 27 -6.31 2.02 18.97
N GLY A 28 -6.72 1.83 17.71
CA GLY A 28 -7.55 2.80 16.98
C GLY A 28 -6.78 4.00 16.40
N PHE A 29 -5.45 3.98 16.43
CA PHE A 29 -4.59 5.02 15.88
C PHE A 29 -3.69 4.45 14.79
N ILE A 30 -3.36 5.30 13.81
CA ILE A 30 -2.33 5.02 12.79
C ILE A 30 -1.18 5.99 13.06
N GLU A 31 0.04 5.45 13.13
CA GLU A 31 1.25 6.25 13.26
C GLU A 31 1.63 6.84 11.90
N VAL A 32 1.92 8.13 11.86
CA VAL A 32 2.36 8.81 10.64
C VAL A 32 3.85 8.52 10.46
N ILE A 33 4.23 8.00 9.28
CA ILE A 33 5.61 7.66 8.96
C ILE A 33 6.41 8.96 8.72
N ASP A 34 7.55 9.11 9.40
CA ASP A 34 8.39 10.32 9.35
C ASP A 34 9.18 10.48 8.04
N GLN A 35 9.21 9.46 7.19
CA GLN A 35 9.90 9.53 5.89
C GLN A 35 9.23 10.55 4.95
N PRO A 36 10.01 11.30 4.15
CA PRO A 36 9.46 12.27 3.19
C PRO A 36 8.44 11.66 2.22
N GLY A 37 7.50 12.49 1.75
CA GLY A 37 6.50 12.06 0.76
C GLY A 37 5.34 11.31 1.41
N LYS A 38 5.08 10.08 0.96
CA LYS A 38 4.01 9.21 1.51
C LYS A 38 4.50 8.25 2.60
N GLY A 39 5.82 8.19 2.82
CA GLY A 39 6.44 7.25 3.75
C GLY A 39 6.43 5.77 3.30
N VAL A 40 6.02 5.50 2.07
CA VAL A 40 6.04 4.17 1.43
C VAL A 40 6.37 4.33 -0.04
N ASP A 41 6.99 3.31 -0.62
CA ASP A 41 7.35 3.26 -2.04
C ASP A 41 6.69 2.07 -2.74
N LEU A 42 6.27 2.25 -3.99
CA LEU A 42 5.73 1.18 -4.82
C LEU A 42 6.87 0.37 -5.43
N ILE A 43 6.74 -0.96 -5.41
CA ILE A 43 7.62 -1.92 -6.08
C ILE A 43 6.98 -2.29 -7.43
N PRO A 44 7.33 -1.62 -8.55
CA PRO A 44 6.53 -1.68 -9.79
C PRO A 44 6.49 -3.08 -10.39
N GLU A 45 7.60 -3.82 -10.32
CA GLU A 45 7.71 -5.19 -10.85
C GLU A 45 6.77 -6.17 -10.15
N LYS A 46 6.47 -5.94 -8.88
CA LYS A 46 5.52 -6.75 -8.12
C LYS A 46 4.08 -6.30 -8.37
N ALA A 47 3.86 -4.98 -8.38
CA ALA A 47 2.55 -4.38 -8.65
C ALA A 47 1.97 -4.82 -10.01
N ARG A 48 2.83 -4.96 -11.02
CA ARG A 48 2.43 -5.41 -12.37
C ARG A 48 1.69 -6.74 -12.40
N ARG A 49 1.98 -7.66 -11.45
CA ARG A 49 1.33 -8.98 -11.40
C ARG A 49 -0.17 -8.90 -11.07
N TYR A 50 -0.59 -7.81 -10.45
CA TYR A 50 -1.97 -7.56 -10.03
C TYR A 50 -2.76 -6.71 -11.04
N LEU A 51 -2.14 -6.31 -12.16
CA LEU A 51 -2.85 -5.59 -13.22
C LEU A 51 -3.82 -6.52 -13.95
N ALA A 52 -5.03 -6.01 -14.21
CA ALA A 52 -5.94 -6.62 -15.17
C ALA A 52 -5.27 -6.73 -16.54
N GLU A 53 -5.68 -7.73 -17.34
CA GLU A 53 -5.05 -8.01 -18.64
C GLU A 53 -5.05 -6.77 -19.56
N ASP A 54 -6.17 -6.05 -19.60
CA ASP A 54 -6.33 -4.81 -20.37
C ASP A 54 -5.42 -3.65 -19.92
N ASN A 55 -4.82 -3.76 -18.72
CA ASN A 55 -3.95 -2.75 -18.13
C ASN A 55 -2.47 -3.11 -18.17
N ARG A 56 -2.09 -4.25 -18.77
CA ARG A 56 -0.68 -4.71 -18.78
C ARG A 56 0.26 -3.81 -19.58
N ASP A 57 -0.27 -3.06 -20.55
CA ASP A 57 0.49 -2.12 -21.37
C ASP A 57 0.61 -0.73 -20.73
N PHE A 58 0.02 -0.52 -19.55
CA PHE A 58 0.11 0.75 -18.84
C PHE A 58 1.55 1.00 -18.36
N SER A 59 2.13 2.12 -18.80
CA SER A 59 3.39 2.66 -18.27
C SER A 59 3.10 3.91 -17.44
N ALA A 60 3.60 3.91 -16.19
CA ALA A 60 3.48 5.00 -15.24
C ALA A 60 4.54 6.10 -15.49
#